data_AF-A0AAF0YFK1-F1
#
_entry.id   AF-A0AAF0YFK1-F1
#
_cell.length_a   1.000
_cell.length_b   1.000
_cell.length_c   1.000
_cell.angle_alpha   90.00
_cell.angle_beta   90.00
_cell.angle_gamma   90.00
#
_symmetry.space_group_name_H-M   'P 1'
#
loop_
_entity.id
_entity.type
_entity.pdbx_description
1 polymer ?
#
loop_
_entity_poly.entity_id
_entity_poly.type
_entity_poly.pdbx_seq_one_letter_code
_entity_poly.pdbx_strand_id
1 'polypeptide(L)'
;MTFYRHPSYPQLAMCTACHAAAGSLRSAFESYDAAPGASCIFDTPRAKALLRAGDRGALEAFLGKRARMSCPGSEGSAPGTRYFHPPGADDVMACAACYEDFVLALPSSNWEQTAAMTEWTCDLAPRAVRAAWSQIPPAGVVALMRDRAQMPRCLGEQVPGSTYSWYTTRQHVDGFVACDACYLDLVAFSPYDAEFVPLGPHDWEQASCDMHKLADLWSWTLVDGNVPRFIHFARAALAAPECSPAGAKPDNSWVQLPGLDFAVCPACAASYVEPLGLHPFFQRASPPPGVEWSCDLCPSTPMGQTMRTALAESVSLGRWRIDTLARAVEGMPRCPHHEQATGQWFGFSELRICPACWVTFGSHTSLAGRAPLRNAQATGICSLWSPRMRALWLRACAGGLPLPVLLGIARERTQVYAETILVNGQIVQEAEKERRMAKTQAQFGLNKIAMSNISLGVSNERWSAPGVFGTHGSPIGIEDDRQYHAAQAALRQLPLKNARRALQIRQNVERWNTVE
;
A
#
# COMPACT_ATOMS: atom_id res chain seq x y z
N MET A 1 22.61 3.14 6.71
CA MET A 1 23.13 3.68 5.44
C MET A 1 23.38 5.17 5.59
N THR A 2 24.63 5.58 5.44
CA THR A 2 25.02 6.99 5.34
C THR A 2 24.61 7.52 3.97
N PHE A 3 23.79 8.57 3.95
CA PHE A 3 23.44 9.28 2.72
C PHE A 3 24.30 10.53 2.58
N TYR A 4 24.33 11.05 1.37
CA TYR A 4 25.04 12.27 1.01
C TYR A 4 24.07 13.24 0.35
N ARG A 5 24.30 14.54 0.51
CA ARG A 5 23.50 15.59 -0.13
C ARG A 5 24.35 16.77 -0.54
N HIS A 6 23.88 17.52 -1.52
CA HIS A 6 24.50 18.78 -1.90
C HIS A 6 23.99 19.88 -0.94
N PRO A 7 24.85 20.71 -0.32
CA PRO A 7 24.41 21.70 0.68
C PRO A 7 23.34 22.67 0.17
N SER A 8 23.40 23.05 -1.11
CA SER A 8 22.40 23.93 -1.74
C SER A 8 21.08 23.24 -2.06
N TYR A 9 21.02 21.90 -2.03
CA TYR A 9 19.84 21.10 -2.38
C TYR A 9 19.62 19.99 -1.34
N PRO A 10 19.38 20.33 -0.06
CA PRO A 10 19.40 19.37 1.05
C PRO A 10 18.28 18.32 0.99
N GLN A 11 17.25 18.53 0.18
CA GLN A 11 16.15 17.60 -0.07
C GLN A 11 16.51 16.47 -1.04
N LEU A 12 17.61 16.57 -1.78
CA LEU A 12 18.03 15.58 -2.77
C LEU A 12 19.06 14.62 -2.16
N ALA A 13 18.66 13.36 -2.02
CA ALA A 13 19.48 12.34 -1.39
C ALA A 13 20.34 11.56 -2.40
N MET A 14 21.58 11.27 -2.02
CA MET A 14 22.52 10.43 -2.74
C MET A 14 22.95 9.24 -1.88
N CYS A 15 22.87 8.03 -2.42
CA CYS A 15 23.35 6.84 -1.73
C CYS A 15 24.89 6.76 -1.75
N THR A 16 25.44 5.92 -0.86
CA THR A 16 26.89 5.68 -0.75
C THR A 16 27.52 5.19 -2.06
N ALA A 17 26.82 4.34 -2.83
CA ALA A 17 27.31 3.84 -4.11
C ALA A 17 27.45 4.96 -5.16
N CYS A 18 26.45 5.84 -5.25
CA CYS A 18 26.51 7.00 -6.15
C CYS A 18 27.56 8.02 -5.69
N HIS A 19 27.74 8.22 -4.38
CA HIS A 19 28.84 9.04 -3.85
C HIS A 19 30.20 8.47 -4.24
N ALA A 20 30.41 7.16 -4.08
CA ALA A 20 31.65 6.51 -4.49
C ALA A 20 31.93 6.71 -6.00
N ALA A 21 30.88 6.64 -6.83
CA ALA A 21 30.97 6.85 -8.27
C ALA A 21 31.15 8.32 -8.70
N ALA A 22 30.98 9.29 -7.79
CA ALA A 22 31.04 10.72 -8.11
C ALA A 22 32.47 11.26 -8.40
N GLY A 23 33.52 10.45 -8.20
CA GLY A 23 34.89 10.81 -8.56
C GLY A 23 35.35 12.14 -7.96
N SER A 24 35.74 13.10 -8.82
CA SER A 24 36.21 14.44 -8.43
C SER A 24 35.11 15.30 -7.77
N LEU A 25 33.83 14.98 -7.98
CA LEU A 25 32.70 15.72 -7.42
C LEU A 25 32.33 15.29 -6.00
N ARG A 26 33.00 14.27 -5.43
CA ARG A 26 32.70 13.74 -4.09
C ARG A 26 32.72 14.78 -2.98
N SER A 27 33.62 15.76 -3.07
CA SER A 27 33.77 16.84 -2.09
C SER A 27 32.64 17.88 -2.14
N ALA A 28 31.81 17.87 -3.19
CA ALA A 28 30.64 18.74 -3.29
C ALA A 28 29.46 18.25 -2.44
N PHE A 29 29.58 17.07 -1.81
CA PHE A 29 28.51 16.45 -1.04
C PHE A 29 28.92 16.24 0.41
N GLU A 30 28.00 16.54 1.32
CA GLU A 30 28.15 16.28 2.75
C GLU A 30 27.38 15.02 3.15
N SER A 31 27.93 14.26 4.10
CA SER A 31 27.24 13.12 4.69
C SER A 31 26.16 13.60 5.67
N TYR A 32 25.02 12.91 5.70
CA TYR A 32 23.97 13.16 6.68
C TYR A 32 23.18 11.89 6.99
N ASP A 33 22.51 11.90 8.14
CA ASP A 33 21.54 10.89 8.51
C ASP A 33 20.21 11.22 7.82
N ALA A 34 19.87 10.46 6.78
CA ALA A 34 18.65 10.66 6.03
C ALA A 34 17.40 10.27 6.82
N ALA A 35 16.30 10.98 6.54
CA ALA A 35 15.00 10.60 7.06
C ALA A 35 14.55 9.24 6.48
N PRO A 36 13.66 8.53 7.22
CA PRO A 36 12.91 7.39 6.70
C PRO A 36 12.40 7.57 5.27
N GLY A 37 12.64 6.59 4.41
CA GLY A 37 12.15 6.60 3.03
C GLY A 37 12.92 7.47 2.03
N ALA A 38 14.10 8.00 2.41
CA ALA A 38 14.97 8.70 1.45
C ALA A 38 15.39 7.76 0.30
N SER A 39 15.17 8.21 -0.93
CA SER A 39 15.57 7.49 -2.15
C SER A 39 16.70 8.24 -2.88
N CYS A 40 17.63 7.48 -3.45
CA CYS A 40 18.74 8.06 -4.19
C CYS A 40 18.24 8.62 -5.52
N ILE A 41 18.37 9.93 -5.74
CA ILE A 41 18.03 10.56 -7.04
C ILE A 41 19.15 10.43 -8.07
N PHE A 42 20.34 9.97 -7.64
CA PHE A 42 21.54 9.85 -8.48
C PHE A 42 21.66 8.48 -9.15
N ASP A 43 20.74 7.56 -8.86
CA ASP A 43 20.72 6.23 -9.48
C ASP A 43 20.03 6.24 -10.86
N THR A 44 19.83 7.41 -11.46
CA THR A 44 19.18 7.59 -12.77
C THR A 44 20.22 7.73 -13.89
N PRO A 45 19.89 7.38 -15.15
CA PRO A 45 20.84 7.45 -16.26
C PRO A 45 21.49 8.83 -16.43
N ARG A 46 20.68 9.91 -16.37
CA ARG A 46 21.15 11.29 -16.51
C ARG A 46 22.09 11.69 -15.37
N ALA A 47 21.70 11.42 -14.12
CA ALA A 47 22.52 11.77 -12.96
C ALA A 47 23.85 11.00 -12.98
N LYS A 48 23.83 9.69 -13.29
CA LYS A 48 25.06 8.89 -13.46
C LYS A 48 25.95 9.41 -14.58
N ALA A 49 25.38 9.92 -15.68
CA ALA A 49 26.17 10.50 -16.76
C ALA A 49 26.85 11.81 -16.33
N LEU A 50 26.12 12.67 -15.61
CA LEU A 50 26.65 13.93 -15.07
C LEU A 50 27.75 13.69 -14.02
N LEU A 51 27.56 12.71 -13.12
CA LEU A 51 28.58 12.31 -12.15
C LEU A 51 29.84 11.80 -12.85
N ARG A 52 29.69 10.96 -13.90
CA ARG A 52 30.82 10.45 -14.68
C ARG A 52 31.55 11.53 -15.49
N ALA A 53 30.81 12.51 -15.99
CA ALA A 53 31.40 13.63 -16.73
C ALA A 53 32.25 14.55 -15.84
N GLY A 54 32.00 14.58 -14.53
CA GLY A 54 32.75 15.42 -13.59
C GLY A 54 32.48 16.91 -13.75
N ASP A 55 31.46 17.31 -14.51
CA ASP A 55 31.07 18.70 -14.73
C ASP A 55 30.19 19.19 -13.57
N ARG A 56 30.80 19.98 -12.69
CA ARG A 56 30.13 20.57 -11.53
C ARG A 56 28.98 21.49 -11.93
N GLY A 57 29.16 22.32 -12.96
CA GLY A 57 28.15 23.31 -13.38
C GLY A 57 26.92 22.62 -13.96
N ALA A 58 27.13 21.61 -14.80
CA ALA A 58 26.04 20.80 -15.34
C ALA A 58 25.29 20.02 -14.25
N LEU A 59 26.02 19.48 -13.26
CA LEU A 59 25.41 18.80 -12.13
C LEU A 59 24.57 19.76 -11.27
N GLU A 60 25.11 20.92 -10.89
CA GLU A 60 24.37 21.93 -10.10
C GLU A 60 23.11 22.41 -10.84
N ALA A 61 23.18 22.61 -12.16
CA ALA A 61 22.01 22.95 -12.97
C ALA A 61 20.94 21.84 -12.95
N PHE A 62 21.35 20.57 -13.06
CA PHE A 62 20.44 19.43 -12.93
C PHE A 62 19.80 19.36 -11.55
N LEU A 63 20.58 19.54 -10.47
CA LEU A 63 20.06 19.54 -9.10
C LEU A 63 19.08 20.68 -8.86
N GLY A 64 19.38 21.89 -9.36
CA GLY A 64 18.49 23.05 -9.26
C GLY A 64 17.14 22.84 -9.94
N LYS A 65 17.12 22.11 -11.07
CA LYS A 65 15.89 21.66 -11.72
C LYS A 65 15.17 20.59 -10.89
N ARG A 66 15.87 19.51 -10.52
CA ARG A 66 15.28 18.36 -9.81
C ARG A 66 14.76 18.72 -8.43
N ALA A 67 15.36 19.68 -7.76
CA ALA A 67 14.90 20.25 -6.50
C ALA A 67 13.44 20.75 -6.52
N ARG A 68 12.91 21.08 -7.71
CA ARG A 68 11.57 21.65 -7.92
C ARG A 68 10.59 20.66 -8.54
N MET A 69 11.02 19.41 -8.79
CA MET A 69 10.23 18.41 -9.50
C MET A 69 10.18 17.13 -8.68
N SER A 70 9.00 16.53 -8.57
CA SER A 70 8.83 15.18 -8.04
C SER A 70 8.03 14.37 -9.03
N CYS A 71 8.36 13.09 -9.19
CA CYS A 71 7.48 12.19 -9.91
C CYS A 71 6.25 11.95 -9.03
N PRO A 72 5.03 12.18 -9.55
CA PRO A 72 3.82 11.88 -8.79
C PRO A 72 3.50 10.37 -8.80
N GLY A 73 4.25 9.58 -9.58
CA GLY A 73 4.06 8.15 -9.69
C GLY A 73 2.91 7.78 -10.63
N SER A 74 2.39 6.57 -10.41
CA SER A 74 1.22 6.02 -11.10
C SER A 74 -0.10 6.38 -10.41
N GLU A 75 -0.07 7.15 -9.31
CA GLU A 75 -1.25 7.46 -8.47
C GLU A 75 -1.88 8.84 -8.78
N GLY A 76 -1.57 9.42 -9.95
CA GLY A 76 -2.26 10.60 -10.47
C GLY A 76 -1.48 11.90 -10.32
N SER A 77 -1.99 12.95 -10.95
CA SER A 77 -1.32 14.23 -11.22
C SER A 77 -1.14 15.12 -9.99
N ALA A 78 0.07 15.65 -9.80
CA ALA A 78 0.27 16.81 -8.93
C ALA A 78 -0.01 18.10 -9.73
N PRO A 79 -0.82 19.06 -9.21
CA PRO A 79 -1.09 20.32 -9.90
C PRO A 79 0.20 21.03 -10.32
N GLY A 80 0.27 21.45 -11.60
CA GLY A 80 1.45 22.10 -12.18
C GLY A 80 2.56 21.16 -12.66
N THR A 81 2.35 19.84 -12.61
CA THR A 81 3.29 18.88 -13.21
C THR A 81 3.22 18.99 -14.74
N ARG A 82 4.39 19.19 -15.37
CA ARG A 82 4.51 19.12 -16.83
C ARG A 82 4.70 17.66 -17.25
N TYR A 83 4.09 17.29 -18.36
CA TYR A 83 4.19 15.97 -18.95
C TYR A 83 4.75 16.06 -20.37
N PHE A 84 5.42 14.99 -20.77
CA PHE A 84 6.10 14.85 -22.05
C PHE A 84 5.72 13.51 -22.65
N HIS A 85 5.53 13.48 -23.97
CA HIS A 85 5.25 12.25 -24.71
C HIS A 85 6.21 12.09 -25.89
N PRO A 86 6.49 10.85 -26.31
CA PRO A 86 7.22 10.61 -27.54
C PRO A 86 6.42 11.12 -28.76
N PRO A 87 7.11 11.50 -29.86
CA PRO A 87 6.44 11.87 -31.10
C PRO A 87 5.55 10.73 -31.61
N GLY A 88 4.29 11.03 -31.92
CA GLY A 88 3.32 10.06 -32.45
C GLY A 88 2.80 9.03 -31.44
N ALA A 89 3.03 9.23 -30.14
CA ALA A 89 2.49 8.39 -29.07
C ALA A 89 2.07 9.27 -27.87
N ASP A 90 1.01 10.05 -28.10
CA ASP A 90 0.37 10.93 -27.11
C ASP A 90 -0.43 10.18 -26.04
N ASP A 91 -0.52 8.85 -26.16
CA ASP A 91 -1.11 7.94 -25.18
C ASP A 91 -0.13 7.54 -24.06
N VAL A 92 1.15 7.91 -24.19
CA VAL A 92 2.23 7.56 -23.24
C VAL A 92 2.86 8.82 -22.67
N MET A 93 2.90 8.94 -21.34
CA MET A 93 3.39 10.13 -20.66
C MET A 93 4.53 9.87 -19.68
N ALA A 94 5.51 10.76 -19.70
CA ALA A 94 6.50 10.93 -18.64
C ALA A 94 6.31 12.29 -17.96
N CYS A 95 6.26 12.31 -16.63
CA CYS A 95 6.31 13.56 -15.89
C CYS A 95 7.67 14.25 -16.04
N ALA A 96 7.74 15.56 -15.76
CA ALA A 96 8.97 16.34 -15.89
C ALA A 96 10.17 15.79 -15.12
N ALA A 97 9.96 15.15 -13.96
CA ALA A 97 11.02 14.50 -13.20
C ALA A 97 11.59 13.29 -13.95
N CYS A 98 10.72 12.39 -14.42
CA CYS A 98 11.10 11.22 -15.20
C CYS A 98 11.69 11.59 -16.56
N TYR A 99 11.17 12.64 -17.20
CA TYR A 99 11.73 13.18 -18.43
C TYR A 99 13.17 13.68 -18.24
N GLU A 100 13.44 14.46 -17.18
CA GLU A 100 14.79 14.96 -16.88
C GLU A 100 15.76 13.84 -16.48
N ASP A 101 15.30 12.87 -15.69
CA ASP A 101 16.14 11.80 -15.14
C ASP A 101 16.50 10.71 -16.17
N PHE A 102 15.60 10.42 -17.10
CA PHE A 102 15.72 9.29 -18.01
C PHE A 102 15.73 9.69 -19.48
N VAL A 103 14.73 10.42 -19.94
CA VAL A 103 14.56 10.72 -21.37
C VAL A 103 15.67 11.64 -21.88
N LEU A 104 15.98 12.71 -21.13
CA LEU A 104 17.08 13.61 -21.45
C LEU A 104 18.46 12.96 -21.30
N ALA A 105 18.59 11.75 -20.74
CA ALA A 105 19.85 11.02 -20.81
C ALA A 105 20.18 10.55 -22.24
N LEU A 106 19.17 10.50 -23.12
CA LEU A 106 19.31 10.16 -24.53
C LEU A 106 19.68 11.42 -25.33
N PRO A 107 20.81 11.41 -26.08
CA PRO A 107 21.27 12.59 -26.84
C PRO A 107 20.28 13.15 -27.87
N SER A 108 19.30 12.35 -28.30
CA SER A 108 18.38 12.65 -29.40
C SER A 108 16.91 12.62 -29.00
N SER A 109 16.56 12.85 -27.72
CA SER A 109 15.16 12.88 -27.31
C SER A 109 14.44 14.11 -27.88
N ASN A 110 13.42 13.87 -28.68
CA ASN A 110 12.54 14.90 -29.27
C ASN A 110 11.12 14.82 -28.70
N TRP A 111 10.97 14.37 -27.45
CA TRP A 111 9.66 14.27 -26.82
C TRP A 111 9.05 15.66 -26.67
N GLU A 112 7.76 15.74 -26.93
CA GLU A 112 7.00 16.98 -26.95
C GLU A 112 6.34 17.19 -25.60
N GLN A 113 6.24 18.45 -25.19
CA GLN A 113 5.53 18.80 -23.97
C GLN A 113 4.04 18.88 -24.26
N THR A 114 3.23 18.18 -23.46
CA THR A 114 1.76 18.28 -23.58
C THR A 114 1.23 19.57 -22.95
N ALA A 115 0.02 19.96 -23.35
CA ALA A 115 -0.72 21.06 -22.73
C ALA A 115 -1.10 20.68 -21.28
N ALA A 116 -1.14 21.67 -20.37
CA ALA A 116 -1.45 21.42 -18.97
C ALA A 116 -2.85 20.80 -18.82
N MET A 117 -2.89 19.52 -18.43
CA MET A 117 -4.13 18.77 -18.15
C MET A 117 -4.11 18.25 -16.72
N THR A 118 -5.31 18.06 -16.15
CA THR A 118 -5.49 17.84 -14.73
C THR A 118 -5.38 16.38 -14.28
N GLU A 119 -5.29 15.38 -15.15
CA GLU A 119 -5.40 13.95 -14.78
C GLU A 119 -4.49 13.02 -15.61
N TRP A 120 -3.18 13.04 -15.37
CA TRP A 120 -2.25 12.09 -16.00
C TRP A 120 -1.35 11.40 -14.97
N THR A 121 -1.11 10.12 -15.19
CA THR A 121 -0.09 9.32 -14.48
C THR A 121 1.25 9.41 -15.18
N CYS A 122 2.33 9.11 -14.47
CA CYS A 122 3.63 8.95 -15.10
C CYS A 122 3.84 7.48 -15.47
N ASP A 123 3.76 7.14 -16.75
CA ASP A 123 3.93 5.76 -17.24
C ASP A 123 5.40 5.31 -17.18
N LEU A 124 6.31 6.26 -16.96
CA LEU A 124 7.72 5.98 -16.67
C LEU A 124 8.00 5.78 -15.16
N ALA A 125 6.99 5.86 -14.29
CA ALA A 125 7.18 5.63 -12.86
C ALA A 125 7.47 4.16 -12.49
N PRO A 126 6.83 3.15 -13.11
CA PRO A 126 7.08 1.75 -12.77
C PRO A 126 8.56 1.38 -12.83
N ARG A 127 9.01 0.56 -11.88
CA ARG A 127 10.43 0.20 -11.75
C ARG A 127 10.95 -0.54 -12.99
N ALA A 128 10.21 -1.53 -13.50
CA ALA A 128 10.63 -2.24 -14.72
C ALA A 128 10.81 -1.32 -15.91
N VAL A 129 9.90 -0.37 -16.11
CA VAL A 129 10.02 0.61 -17.21
C VAL A 129 11.32 1.41 -17.07
N ARG A 130 11.65 1.85 -15.84
CA ARG A 130 12.92 2.56 -15.56
C ARG A 130 14.15 1.68 -15.68
N ALA A 131 14.05 0.40 -15.33
CA ALA A 131 15.15 -0.57 -15.44
C ALA A 131 15.38 -1.02 -16.89
N ALA A 132 14.32 -1.11 -17.68
CA ALA A 132 14.34 -1.40 -19.10
C ALA A 132 15.10 -0.31 -19.87
N TRP A 133 15.16 0.92 -19.33
CA TRP A 133 15.81 2.04 -20.03
C TRP A 133 17.29 1.84 -20.35
N SER A 134 17.99 1.03 -19.56
CA SER A 134 19.39 0.66 -19.80
C SER A 134 19.56 -0.69 -20.50
N GLN A 135 18.47 -1.38 -20.83
CA GLN A 135 18.49 -2.78 -21.30
C GLN A 135 17.88 -2.96 -22.70
N ILE A 136 16.92 -2.12 -23.08
CA ILE A 136 16.25 -2.22 -24.38
C ILE A 136 16.18 -0.86 -25.08
N PRO A 137 15.95 -0.82 -26.41
CA PRO A 137 15.87 0.44 -27.17
C PRO A 137 14.71 1.36 -26.74
N PRO A 138 14.82 2.69 -27.00
CA PRO A 138 13.75 3.69 -26.91
C PRO A 138 12.33 3.22 -27.23
N ALA A 139 12.15 2.67 -28.44
CA ALA A 139 10.84 2.20 -28.88
C ALA A 139 10.28 1.04 -28.04
N GLY A 140 11.16 0.15 -27.56
CA GLY A 140 10.77 -0.98 -26.73
C GLY A 140 10.27 -0.56 -25.35
N VAL A 141 10.87 0.48 -24.75
CA VAL A 141 10.37 1.02 -23.48
C VAL A 141 9.05 1.76 -23.66
N VAL A 142 8.86 2.49 -24.76
CA VAL A 142 7.54 3.12 -25.05
C VAL A 142 6.45 2.06 -25.22
N ALA A 143 6.75 0.94 -25.87
CA ALA A 143 5.82 -0.20 -25.91
C ALA A 143 5.54 -0.77 -24.51
N LEU A 144 6.58 -0.98 -23.69
CA LEU A 144 6.42 -1.45 -22.32
C LEU A 144 5.61 -0.50 -21.43
N MET A 145 5.77 0.82 -21.61
CA MET A 145 4.96 1.83 -20.93
C MET A 145 3.47 1.66 -21.26
N ARG A 146 3.16 1.53 -22.56
CA ARG A 146 1.78 1.32 -23.04
C ARG A 146 1.19 0.01 -22.50
N ASP A 147 1.94 -1.08 -22.60
CA ASP A 147 1.50 -2.40 -22.12
C ASP A 147 1.20 -2.34 -20.62
N ARG A 148 2.11 -1.75 -19.82
CA ARG A 148 1.91 -1.63 -18.38
C ARG A 148 0.74 -0.70 -18.02
N ALA A 149 0.54 0.40 -18.76
CA ALA A 149 -0.57 1.33 -18.51
C ALA A 149 -1.95 0.69 -18.70
N GLN A 150 -2.06 -0.30 -19.60
CA GLN A 150 -3.30 -1.06 -19.82
C GLN A 150 -3.56 -2.12 -18.73
N MET A 151 -2.57 -2.47 -17.92
CA MET A 151 -2.71 -3.49 -16.88
C MET A 151 -3.31 -2.92 -15.59
N PRO A 152 -4.37 -3.55 -15.05
CA PRO A 152 -4.94 -3.12 -13.79
C PRO A 152 -3.94 -3.34 -12.65
N ARG A 153 -3.87 -2.36 -11.72
CA ARG A 153 -3.01 -2.49 -10.53
C ARG A 153 -3.40 -3.72 -9.73
N CYS A 154 -2.39 -4.46 -9.29
CA CYS A 154 -2.60 -5.57 -8.37
C CYS A 154 -2.84 -5.07 -6.94
N LEU A 155 -4.01 -5.36 -6.40
CA LEU A 155 -4.39 -5.06 -5.01
C LEU A 155 -4.16 -6.25 -4.05
N GLY A 156 -3.66 -7.39 -4.56
CA GLY A 156 -3.48 -8.61 -3.77
C GLY A 156 -4.77 -9.34 -3.40
N GLU A 157 -5.91 -8.88 -3.93
CA GLU A 157 -7.23 -9.44 -3.69
C GLU A 157 -7.50 -10.71 -4.51
N GLN A 158 -8.53 -11.45 -4.10
CA GLN A 158 -9.08 -12.54 -4.91
C GLN A 158 -9.80 -11.97 -6.14
N VAL A 159 -9.29 -12.32 -7.31
CA VAL A 159 -9.83 -11.91 -8.62
C VAL A 159 -10.09 -13.14 -9.47
N PRO A 160 -10.96 -13.06 -10.50
CA PRO A 160 -11.08 -14.13 -11.49
C PRO A 160 -9.71 -14.55 -12.03
N GLY A 161 -9.45 -15.86 -12.13
CA GLY A 161 -8.15 -16.37 -12.59
C GLY A 161 -7.76 -15.91 -14.00
N SER A 162 -8.71 -15.43 -14.79
CA SER A 162 -8.50 -14.87 -16.13
C SER A 162 -8.19 -13.35 -16.15
N THR A 163 -8.17 -12.68 -15.00
CA THR A 163 -7.94 -11.21 -14.93
C THR A 163 -6.50 -10.84 -15.30
N TYR A 164 -5.54 -11.73 -15.01
CA TYR A 164 -4.12 -11.51 -15.25
C TYR A 164 -3.51 -12.70 -15.97
N SER A 165 -2.37 -12.47 -16.63
CA SER A 165 -1.42 -13.55 -16.87
C SER A 165 -0.66 -13.83 -15.58
N TRP A 166 -0.32 -15.10 -15.32
CA TRP A 166 0.33 -15.50 -14.08
C TRP A 166 1.73 -16.02 -14.33
N TYR A 167 2.59 -15.84 -13.33
CA TYR A 167 3.97 -16.26 -13.29
C TYR A 167 4.20 -17.07 -12.02
N THR A 168 5.16 -17.98 -12.07
CA THR A 168 5.68 -18.69 -10.90
C THR A 168 7.20 -18.68 -10.91
N THR A 169 7.83 -19.22 -9.86
CA THR A 169 9.28 -19.31 -9.77
C THR A 169 9.79 -20.61 -10.42
N ARG A 170 10.97 -20.57 -11.04
CA ARG A 170 11.62 -21.74 -11.65
C ARG A 170 11.91 -22.84 -10.63
N GLN A 171 12.29 -22.47 -9.41
CA GLN A 171 12.55 -23.41 -8.31
C GLN A 171 11.27 -23.96 -7.65
N HIS A 172 10.11 -23.54 -8.15
CA HIS A 172 8.76 -23.85 -7.68
C HIS A 172 8.55 -23.63 -6.17
N VAL A 173 7.72 -22.65 -5.85
CA VAL A 173 7.13 -22.50 -4.52
C VAL A 173 5.70 -22.97 -4.64
N ASP A 174 5.34 -24.03 -3.90
CA ASP A 174 4.01 -24.63 -3.98
C ASP A 174 2.94 -23.57 -3.72
N GLY A 175 2.00 -23.45 -4.67
CA GLY A 175 0.90 -22.48 -4.60
C GLY A 175 1.29 -21.02 -4.92
N PHE A 176 2.58 -20.69 -5.11
CA PHE A 176 3.00 -19.31 -5.39
C PHE A 176 2.60 -18.87 -6.80
N VAL A 177 1.94 -17.71 -6.86
CA VAL A 177 1.62 -17.03 -8.10
C VAL A 177 1.89 -15.53 -8.04
N ALA A 178 2.42 -15.00 -9.13
CA ALA A 178 2.60 -13.57 -9.36
C ALA A 178 1.80 -13.16 -10.60
N CYS A 179 0.92 -12.16 -10.51
CA CYS A 179 0.32 -11.60 -11.72
C CYS A 179 1.36 -10.83 -12.56
N ASP A 180 1.11 -10.71 -13.86
CA ASP A 180 1.90 -9.92 -14.80
C ASP A 180 2.18 -8.48 -14.32
N ALA A 181 1.21 -7.81 -13.69
CA ALA A 181 1.41 -6.48 -13.13
C ALA A 181 2.47 -6.47 -12.01
N CYS A 182 2.42 -7.41 -11.06
CA CYS A 182 3.44 -7.52 -10.00
C CYS A 182 4.78 -8.01 -10.55
N TYR A 183 4.77 -8.92 -11.53
CA TYR A 183 5.99 -9.36 -12.22
C TYR A 183 6.67 -8.18 -12.89
N LEU A 184 5.94 -7.37 -13.67
CA LEU A 184 6.49 -6.16 -14.27
C LEU A 184 6.94 -5.17 -13.20
N ASP A 185 6.13 -4.84 -12.21
CA ASP A 185 6.49 -3.78 -11.26
C ASP A 185 7.69 -4.13 -10.36
N LEU A 186 7.94 -5.42 -10.09
CA LEU A 186 8.90 -5.86 -9.09
C LEU A 186 10.06 -6.70 -9.66
N VAL A 187 9.81 -7.53 -10.66
CA VAL A 187 10.73 -8.59 -11.11
C VAL A 187 11.37 -8.28 -12.46
N ALA A 188 10.57 -7.92 -13.46
CA ALA A 188 11.03 -7.78 -14.84
C ALA A 188 12.20 -6.79 -14.95
N PHE A 189 13.18 -7.10 -15.81
CA PHE A 189 14.40 -6.30 -15.99
C PHE A 189 15.27 -6.20 -14.73
N SER A 190 15.04 -7.05 -13.72
CA SER A 190 16.00 -7.26 -12.64
C SER A 190 17.03 -8.32 -13.04
N PRO A 191 18.20 -8.38 -12.38
CA PRO A 191 19.18 -9.45 -12.61
C PRO A 191 18.66 -10.87 -12.37
N TYR A 192 17.48 -11.01 -11.77
CA TYR A 192 16.88 -12.28 -11.36
C TYR A 192 15.54 -12.53 -12.07
N ASP A 193 15.21 -11.79 -13.12
CA ASP A 193 13.94 -11.96 -13.85
C ASP A 193 13.78 -13.36 -14.45
N ALA A 194 14.89 -13.97 -14.87
CA ALA A 194 14.95 -15.33 -15.35
C ALA A 194 14.49 -16.37 -14.32
N GLU A 195 14.47 -16.06 -13.02
CA GLU A 195 13.97 -16.96 -11.98
C GLU A 195 12.44 -17.08 -11.99
N PHE A 196 11.76 -16.24 -12.76
CA PHE A 196 10.32 -16.27 -12.95
C PHE A 196 9.99 -16.77 -14.35
N VAL A 197 8.98 -17.63 -14.42
CA VAL A 197 8.51 -18.22 -15.67
C VAL A 197 7.00 -18.04 -15.77
N PRO A 198 6.44 -17.85 -16.98
CA PRO A 198 5.00 -17.83 -17.17
C PRO A 198 4.40 -19.12 -16.62
N LEU A 199 3.34 -18.98 -15.85
CA LEU A 199 2.51 -20.10 -15.45
C LEU A 199 1.75 -20.57 -16.69
N GLY A 200 1.78 -21.89 -16.94
CA GLY A 200 1.00 -22.49 -18.02
C GLY A 200 -0.52 -22.33 -17.81
N PRO A 201 -1.35 -22.88 -18.72
CA PRO A 201 -2.79 -22.81 -18.62
C PRO A 201 -3.31 -23.31 -17.26
N HIS A 202 -4.29 -22.59 -16.70
CA HIS A 202 -4.91 -22.88 -15.41
C HIS A 202 -6.42 -22.62 -15.45
N ASP A 203 -7.18 -23.42 -14.70
CA ASP A 203 -8.66 -23.36 -14.66
C ASP A 203 -9.18 -22.73 -13.35
N TRP A 204 -8.47 -21.72 -12.82
CA TRP A 204 -8.84 -21.10 -11.54
C TRP A 204 -10.04 -20.18 -11.69
N GLU A 205 -11.11 -20.46 -10.93
CA GLU A 205 -12.24 -19.53 -10.80
C GLU A 205 -11.84 -18.22 -10.13
N GLN A 206 -10.98 -18.30 -9.10
CA GLN A 206 -10.43 -17.17 -8.36
C GLN A 206 -8.96 -17.42 -8.02
N ALA A 207 -8.16 -16.35 -8.02
CA ALA A 207 -6.76 -16.37 -7.62
C ALA A 207 -6.39 -15.03 -6.95
N SER A 208 -5.41 -15.05 -6.05
CA SER A 208 -4.81 -13.85 -5.46
C SER A 208 -3.32 -13.82 -5.73
N CYS A 209 -2.77 -12.65 -6.01
CA CYS A 209 -1.33 -12.49 -6.25
C CYS A 209 -0.54 -12.54 -4.95
N ASP A 210 0.27 -13.59 -4.77
CA ASP A 210 1.15 -13.76 -3.61
C ASP A 210 2.32 -12.79 -3.63
N MET A 211 2.79 -12.43 -4.83
CA MET A 211 3.88 -11.46 -4.98
C MET A 211 3.52 -10.08 -4.41
N HIS A 212 2.23 -9.71 -4.38
CA HIS A 212 1.80 -8.49 -3.69
C HIS A 212 2.13 -8.52 -2.19
N LYS A 213 1.93 -9.67 -1.54
CA LYS A 213 2.22 -9.90 -0.11
C LYS A 213 3.72 -10.00 0.16
N LEU A 214 4.47 -10.53 -0.81
CA LEU A 214 5.91 -10.78 -0.71
C LEU A 214 6.79 -9.66 -1.31
N ALA A 215 6.20 -8.52 -1.68
CA ALA A 215 6.91 -7.43 -2.35
C ALA A 215 8.09 -6.87 -1.54
N ASP A 216 7.94 -6.74 -0.22
CA ASP A 216 9.01 -6.28 0.67
C ASP A 216 10.16 -7.30 0.71
N LEU A 217 9.84 -8.59 0.86
CA LEU A 217 10.81 -9.69 0.86
C LEU A 217 11.59 -9.74 -0.47
N TRP A 218 10.89 -9.58 -1.60
CA TRP A 218 11.52 -9.50 -2.90
C TRP A 218 12.42 -8.27 -3.03
N SER A 219 11.98 -7.12 -2.51
CA SER A 219 12.78 -5.89 -2.53
C SER A 219 14.12 -6.04 -1.81
N TRP A 220 14.18 -6.80 -0.72
CA TRP A 220 15.44 -7.13 -0.05
C TRP A 220 16.29 -8.12 -0.83
N THR A 221 15.64 -9.07 -1.49
CA THR A 221 16.31 -10.05 -2.38
C THR A 221 17.03 -9.36 -3.54
N LEU A 222 16.42 -8.30 -4.09
CA LEU A 222 17.06 -7.48 -5.12
C LEU A 222 18.33 -6.78 -4.62
N VAL A 223 18.44 -6.52 -3.32
CA VAL A 223 19.59 -5.82 -2.70
C VAL A 223 20.68 -6.81 -2.30
N ASP A 224 20.34 -7.94 -1.66
CA ASP A 224 21.31 -8.93 -1.20
C ASP A 224 21.70 -9.97 -2.27
N GLY A 225 20.89 -10.08 -3.32
CA GLY A 225 21.09 -11.00 -4.44
C GLY A 225 20.85 -12.48 -4.12
N ASN A 226 20.13 -12.78 -3.04
CA ASN A 226 19.96 -14.14 -2.56
C ASN A 226 18.56 -14.70 -2.89
N VAL A 227 18.35 -15.09 -4.15
CA VAL A 227 17.07 -15.71 -4.56
C VAL A 227 16.73 -16.99 -3.77
N PRO A 228 17.67 -17.90 -3.44
CA PRO A 228 17.34 -19.05 -2.58
C PRO A 228 16.74 -18.65 -1.22
N ARG A 229 17.19 -17.53 -0.64
CA ARG A 229 16.62 -16.96 0.58
C ARG A 229 15.18 -16.50 0.37
N PHE A 230 14.89 -15.83 -0.75
CA PHE A 230 13.52 -15.48 -1.12
C PHE A 230 12.62 -16.71 -1.17
N ILE A 231 13.05 -17.76 -1.91
CA ILE A 231 12.28 -19.00 -2.08
C ILE A 231 12.00 -19.66 -0.73
N HIS A 232 13.01 -19.72 0.15
CA HIS A 232 12.86 -20.29 1.49
C HIS A 232 11.80 -19.56 2.33
N PHE A 233 11.88 -18.23 2.42
CA PHE A 233 10.96 -17.44 3.24
C PHE A 233 9.59 -17.25 2.59
N ALA A 234 9.50 -17.23 1.26
CA ALA A 234 8.24 -17.24 0.54
C ALA A 234 7.42 -18.51 0.86
N ARG A 235 8.06 -19.68 0.88
CA ARG A 235 7.41 -20.94 1.31
C ARG A 235 6.87 -20.84 2.73
N ALA A 236 7.69 -20.34 3.66
CA ALA A 236 7.28 -20.19 5.05
C ALA A 236 6.10 -19.21 5.21
N ALA A 237 6.16 -18.07 4.52
CA ALA A 237 5.12 -17.05 4.57
C ALA A 237 3.79 -17.51 3.96
N LEU A 238 3.81 -18.29 2.87
CA LEU A 238 2.60 -18.81 2.21
C LEU A 238 1.99 -20.01 2.94
N ALA A 239 2.80 -20.80 3.63
CA ALA A 239 2.30 -21.88 4.49
C ALA A 239 1.65 -21.36 5.79
N ALA A 240 2.00 -20.14 6.21
CA ALA A 240 1.47 -19.54 7.43
C ALA A 240 0.03 -19.02 7.24
N PRO A 241 -0.80 -19.01 8.31
CA PRO A 241 -2.12 -18.38 8.26
C PRO A 241 -2.03 -16.91 7.85
N GLU A 242 -2.93 -16.46 6.97
CA GLU A 242 -2.94 -15.07 6.52
C GLU A 242 -3.05 -14.08 7.69
N CYS A 243 -2.22 -13.04 7.63
CA CYS A 243 -2.28 -11.96 8.58
C CYS A 243 -3.49 -11.06 8.29
N SER A 244 -4.31 -10.81 9.30
CA SER A 244 -5.42 -9.84 9.23
C SER A 244 -5.25 -8.72 10.26
N PRO A 245 -5.93 -7.57 10.12
CA PRO A 245 -5.98 -6.53 11.15
C PRO A 245 -6.48 -7.03 12.51
N ALA A 246 -7.34 -8.05 12.50
CA ALA A 246 -7.86 -8.73 13.70
C ALA A 246 -6.88 -9.78 14.28
N GLY A 247 -5.68 -9.92 13.69
CA GLY A 247 -4.73 -10.97 14.02
C GLY A 247 -4.85 -12.21 13.13
N ALA A 248 -3.81 -13.05 13.15
CA ALA A 248 -3.91 -14.42 12.65
C ALA A 248 -4.58 -15.31 13.71
N LYS A 249 -5.14 -16.46 13.32
CA LYS A 249 -5.64 -17.42 14.33
C LYS A 249 -4.52 -17.73 15.32
N PRO A 250 -4.79 -17.73 16.64
CA PRO A 250 -3.78 -17.99 17.64
C PRO A 250 -3.32 -19.44 17.52
N ASP A 251 -2.10 -19.63 17.03
CA ASP A 251 -1.33 -20.85 17.21
C ASP A 251 -0.07 -20.53 18.04
N ASN A 252 0.70 -21.56 18.41
CA ASN A 252 1.90 -21.40 19.23
C ASN A 252 3.13 -20.85 18.46
N SER A 253 2.93 -20.27 17.27
CA SER A 253 4.03 -19.81 16.41
C SER A 253 4.17 -18.29 16.31
N TRP A 254 3.41 -17.54 17.11
CA TRP A 254 3.62 -16.11 17.28
C TRP A 254 4.98 -15.81 17.94
N VAL A 255 5.53 -14.65 17.60
CA VAL A 255 6.78 -14.15 18.18
C VAL A 255 6.57 -12.75 18.75
N GLN A 256 7.28 -12.42 19.82
CA GLN A 256 7.13 -11.16 20.54
C GLN A 256 8.50 -10.60 20.90
N LEU A 257 8.62 -9.27 20.99
CA LEU A 257 9.78 -8.65 21.61
C LEU A 257 9.71 -8.79 23.13
N PRO A 258 10.76 -9.29 23.80
CA PRO A 258 10.75 -9.45 25.25
C PRO A 258 10.47 -8.13 25.99
N GLY A 259 9.49 -8.15 26.89
CA GLY A 259 9.15 -7.00 27.75
C GLY A 259 8.43 -5.85 27.04
N LEU A 260 7.80 -6.12 25.89
CA LEU A 260 7.00 -5.16 25.12
C LEU A 260 5.70 -5.80 24.65
N ASP A 261 4.61 -5.05 24.63
CA ASP A 261 3.39 -5.43 23.89
C ASP A 261 3.60 -5.25 22.37
N PHE A 262 4.48 -6.08 21.80
CA PHE A 262 4.81 -6.09 20.37
C PHE A 262 4.81 -7.53 19.85
N ALA A 263 3.68 -7.96 19.30
CA ALA A 263 3.42 -9.31 18.85
C ALA A 263 3.35 -9.39 17.32
N VAL A 264 4.01 -10.40 16.76
CA VAL A 264 4.11 -10.63 15.32
C VAL A 264 3.56 -12.01 15.02
N CYS A 265 2.61 -12.06 14.10
CA CYS A 265 2.01 -13.32 13.66
C CYS A 265 3.00 -14.14 12.80
N PRO A 266 2.74 -15.45 12.61
CA PRO A 266 3.68 -16.35 11.92
C PRO A 266 4.00 -15.90 10.49
N ALA A 267 2.99 -15.45 9.73
CA ALA A 267 3.18 -14.95 8.37
C ALA A 267 4.08 -13.70 8.33
N CYS A 268 3.88 -12.74 9.26
CA CYS A 268 4.72 -11.55 9.32
C CYS A 268 6.12 -11.86 9.88
N ALA A 269 6.26 -12.86 10.76
CA ALA A 269 7.57 -13.30 11.23
C ALA A 269 8.39 -13.89 10.08
N ALA A 270 7.79 -14.78 9.28
CA ALA A 270 8.40 -15.37 8.10
C ALA A 270 8.71 -14.34 6.99
N SER A 271 7.88 -13.31 6.84
CA SER A 271 8.10 -12.26 5.82
C SER A 271 9.06 -11.15 6.24
N TYR A 272 9.18 -10.85 7.53
CA TYR A 272 9.90 -9.66 8.00
C TYR A 272 10.96 -9.93 9.07
N VAL A 273 10.70 -10.81 10.04
CA VAL A 273 11.63 -11.03 11.16
C VAL A 273 12.76 -11.97 10.75
N GLU A 274 12.43 -13.14 10.22
CA GLU A 274 13.41 -14.14 9.82
C GLU A 274 14.28 -13.69 8.63
N PRO A 275 13.71 -13.11 7.55
CA PRO A 275 14.50 -12.67 6.40
C PRO A 275 15.37 -11.47 6.70
N LEU A 276 15.18 -10.77 7.81
CA LEU A 276 16.08 -9.72 8.25
C LEU A 276 17.11 -10.22 9.28
N GLY A 277 17.08 -11.51 9.64
CA GLY A 277 17.97 -12.08 10.66
C GLY A 277 17.65 -11.58 12.07
N LEU A 278 16.42 -11.10 12.30
CA LEU A 278 16.02 -10.47 13.56
C LEU A 278 15.45 -11.46 14.58
N HIS A 279 15.29 -12.72 14.19
CA HIS A 279 14.78 -13.78 15.08
C HIS A 279 15.45 -13.84 16.47
N PRO A 280 16.76 -13.54 16.67
CA PRO A 280 17.37 -13.60 18.01
C PRO A 280 16.84 -12.54 18.98
N PHE A 281 16.22 -11.46 18.47
CA PHE A 281 15.62 -10.40 19.29
C PHE A 281 14.18 -10.73 19.71
N PHE A 282 13.59 -11.78 19.13
CA PHE A 282 12.23 -12.19 19.40
C PHE A 282 12.20 -13.50 20.17
N GLN A 283 11.16 -13.67 20.98
CA GLN A 283 10.85 -14.92 21.66
C GLN A 283 9.53 -15.47 21.16
N ARG A 284 9.38 -16.80 21.14
CA ARG A 284 8.07 -17.41 20.91
C ARG A 284 7.11 -16.99 22.01
N ALA A 285 5.89 -16.68 21.63
CA ALA A 285 4.87 -16.25 22.56
C ALA A 285 3.49 -16.70 22.07
N SER A 286 2.50 -16.62 22.94
CA SER A 286 1.12 -16.95 22.60
C SER A 286 0.19 -16.04 23.40
N PRO A 287 -0.96 -15.66 22.82
CA PRO A 287 -1.92 -14.84 23.54
C PRO A 287 -2.37 -15.54 24.83
N PRO A 288 -2.49 -14.80 25.95
CA PRO A 288 -3.16 -15.32 27.13
C PRO A 288 -4.57 -15.82 26.80
N PRO A 289 -5.10 -16.81 27.55
CA PRO A 289 -6.46 -17.31 27.33
C PRO A 289 -7.50 -16.17 27.34
N GLY A 290 -8.30 -16.07 26.27
CA GLY A 290 -9.35 -15.06 26.13
C GLY A 290 -8.89 -13.68 25.63
N VAL A 291 -7.60 -13.52 25.31
CA VAL A 291 -7.05 -12.28 24.73
C VAL A 291 -6.78 -12.50 23.24
N GLU A 292 -7.33 -11.66 22.37
CA GLU A 292 -6.98 -11.67 20.95
C GLU A 292 -5.75 -10.80 20.70
N TRP A 293 -4.73 -11.39 20.08
CA TRP A 293 -3.56 -10.65 19.61
C TRP A 293 -3.78 -10.14 18.20
N SER A 294 -3.26 -8.94 17.96
CA SER A 294 -3.21 -8.33 16.65
C SER A 294 -1.75 -8.16 16.23
N CYS A 295 -1.45 -8.37 14.95
CA CYS A 295 -0.07 -8.34 14.48
C CYS A 295 0.42 -6.89 14.32
N ASP A 296 1.53 -6.55 14.97
CA ASP A 296 2.15 -5.22 14.90
C ASP A 296 2.92 -4.95 13.61
N LEU A 297 3.16 -5.99 12.80
CA LEU A 297 3.73 -5.87 11.46
C LEU A 297 2.69 -6.05 10.35
N CYS A 298 1.39 -6.08 10.68
CA CYS A 298 0.32 -6.37 9.72
C CYS A 298 0.37 -5.47 8.46
N PRO A 299 0.45 -6.04 7.24
CA PRO A 299 0.55 -5.28 6.00
C PRO A 299 -0.61 -4.30 5.79
N SER A 300 -1.81 -4.71 6.20
CA SER A 300 -3.05 -3.97 6.02
C SER A 300 -3.26 -2.82 7.03
N THR A 301 -2.30 -2.53 7.90
CA THR A 301 -2.43 -1.46 8.90
C THR A 301 -1.35 -0.38 8.72
N PRO A 302 -1.67 0.92 8.83
CA PRO A 302 -0.70 2.02 8.80
C PRO A 302 0.35 1.92 9.91
N MET A 303 -0.04 1.40 11.08
CA MET A 303 0.91 1.13 12.16
C MET A 303 1.88 0.05 11.74
N GLY A 304 1.40 -1.06 11.18
CA GLY A 304 2.25 -2.11 10.63
C GLY A 304 3.23 -1.58 9.60
N GLN A 305 2.80 -0.72 8.68
CA GLN A 305 3.72 -0.09 7.72
C GLN A 305 4.82 0.72 8.41
N THR A 306 4.46 1.47 9.45
CA THR A 306 5.41 2.28 10.22
C THR A 306 6.42 1.38 10.93
N MET A 307 5.94 0.31 11.57
CA MET A 307 6.79 -0.67 12.27
C MET A 307 7.70 -1.43 11.30
N ARG A 308 7.21 -1.89 10.16
CA ARG A 308 8.02 -2.53 9.12
C ARG A 308 9.11 -1.61 8.57
N THR A 309 8.77 -0.33 8.36
CA THR A 309 9.75 0.68 7.93
C THR A 309 10.84 0.86 8.99
N ALA A 310 10.46 1.02 10.25
CA ALA A 310 11.42 1.12 11.36
C ALA A 310 12.26 -0.16 11.53
N LEU A 311 11.71 -1.33 11.16
CA LEU A 311 12.40 -2.63 11.24
C LEU A 311 13.47 -2.72 10.16
N ALA A 312 13.09 -2.44 8.91
CA ALA A 312 13.99 -2.38 7.77
C ALA A 312 15.10 -1.33 7.98
N GLU A 313 14.78 -0.18 8.57
CA GLU A 313 15.75 0.83 8.96
C GLU A 313 16.71 0.35 10.04
N SER A 314 16.20 -0.37 11.05
CA SER A 314 17.04 -0.85 12.15
C SER A 314 18.16 -1.75 11.63
N VAL A 315 17.84 -2.59 10.64
CA VAL A 315 18.81 -3.42 9.92
C VAL A 315 19.72 -2.57 9.04
N SER A 316 19.15 -1.69 8.21
CA SER A 316 19.90 -0.91 7.22
C SER A 316 20.84 0.12 7.84
N LEU A 317 20.52 0.64 9.03
CA LEU A 317 21.29 1.63 9.77
C LEU A 317 22.15 1.00 10.88
N GLY A 318 21.90 -0.26 11.26
CA GLY A 318 22.51 -0.88 12.42
C GLY A 318 22.12 -0.20 13.75
N ARG A 319 20.96 0.46 13.79
CA ARG A 319 20.46 1.18 14.97
C ARG A 319 19.11 0.60 15.37
N TRP A 320 19.05 -0.14 16.47
CA TRP A 320 17.79 -0.69 16.98
C TRP A 320 16.85 0.44 17.42
N ARG A 321 15.70 0.59 16.75
CA ARG A 321 14.72 1.66 17.05
C ARG A 321 13.30 1.14 17.31
N ILE A 322 13.06 -0.15 17.09
CA ILE A 322 11.73 -0.75 17.20
C ILE A 322 11.22 -0.72 18.63
N ASP A 323 12.08 -0.96 19.61
CA ASP A 323 11.71 -0.92 21.02
C ASP A 323 11.20 0.47 21.45
N THR A 324 11.88 1.52 21.02
CA THR A 324 11.51 2.91 21.32
C THR A 324 10.16 3.24 20.71
N LEU A 325 9.95 2.85 19.45
CA LEU A 325 8.69 3.09 18.75
C LEU A 325 7.55 2.25 19.35
N ALA A 326 7.79 0.98 19.67
CA ALA A 326 6.82 0.09 20.29
C ALA A 326 6.36 0.62 21.65
N ARG A 327 7.29 1.01 22.53
CA ARG A 327 6.95 1.67 23.82
C ARG A 327 6.17 2.97 23.62
N ALA A 328 6.53 3.75 22.59
CA ALA A 328 5.87 5.01 22.32
C ALA A 328 4.42 4.85 21.83
N VAL A 329 4.01 3.66 21.38
CA VAL A 329 2.63 3.40 20.93
C VAL A 329 1.89 2.36 21.78
N GLU A 330 2.55 1.83 22.81
CA GLU A 330 2.00 0.85 23.74
C GLU A 330 0.74 1.38 24.42
N GLY A 331 -0.32 0.57 24.43
CA GLY A 331 -1.63 0.95 25.00
C GLY A 331 -2.40 2.03 24.23
N MET A 332 -1.89 2.51 23.08
CA MET A 332 -2.60 3.50 22.28
C MET A 332 -3.72 2.85 21.45
N PRO A 333 -4.88 3.52 21.28
CA PRO A 333 -5.90 3.05 20.38
C PRO A 333 -5.35 3.01 18.95
N ARG A 334 -5.71 1.95 18.22
CA ARG A 334 -5.39 1.81 16.79
C ARG A 334 -5.99 2.99 16.02
N CYS A 335 -5.37 3.30 14.88
CA CYS A 335 -5.92 4.31 14.00
C CYS A 335 -7.32 3.86 13.55
N PRO A 336 -8.37 4.69 13.69
CA PRO A 336 -9.71 4.34 13.24
C PRO A 336 -9.87 4.45 11.71
N HIS A 337 -8.81 4.86 11.00
CA HIS A 337 -8.83 5.11 9.56
C HIS A 337 -9.96 6.08 9.19
N HIS A 338 -10.94 5.58 8.45
CA HIS A 338 -12.13 6.28 8.00
C HIS A 338 -13.34 6.07 8.92
N GLU A 339 -13.25 5.18 9.92
CA GLU A 339 -14.30 5.00 10.92
C GLU A 339 -14.39 6.22 11.83
N GLN A 340 -15.61 6.60 12.18
CA GLN A 340 -15.84 7.62 13.19
C GLN A 340 -15.49 7.06 14.56
N ALA A 341 -14.47 7.62 15.20
CA ALA A 341 -14.10 7.29 16.56
C ALA A 341 -14.19 8.51 17.47
N THR A 342 -14.69 8.29 18.68
CA THR A 342 -14.66 9.27 19.76
C THR A 342 -13.44 9.02 20.62
N GLY A 343 -12.65 10.06 20.85
CA GLY A 343 -11.45 9.93 21.67
C GLY A 343 -10.54 11.14 21.56
N GLN A 344 -9.26 10.91 21.81
CA GLN A 344 -8.22 11.93 21.76
C GLN A 344 -7.77 12.20 20.33
N TRP A 345 -7.73 13.48 19.94
CA TRP A 345 -7.35 13.93 18.61
C TRP A 345 -6.30 15.05 18.63
N PHE A 346 -5.48 15.06 17.59
CA PHE A 346 -4.45 16.04 17.32
C PHE A 346 -4.67 16.70 15.95
N GLY A 347 -3.93 17.76 15.64
CA GLY A 347 -4.00 18.45 14.35
C GLY A 347 -4.93 19.67 14.37
N PHE A 348 -5.85 19.74 13.42
CA PHE A 348 -6.76 20.87 13.19
C PHE A 348 -8.22 20.38 13.19
N SER A 349 -9.19 21.29 13.36
CA SER A 349 -10.62 20.95 13.31
C SER A 349 -11.03 20.22 12.04
N GLU A 350 -10.48 20.65 10.89
CA GLU A 350 -10.73 20.08 9.56
C GLU A 350 -9.82 18.90 9.23
N LEU A 351 -8.69 18.76 9.93
CA LEU A 351 -7.68 17.73 9.70
C LEU A 351 -7.32 17.08 11.03
N ARG A 352 -8.12 16.09 11.42
CA ARG A 352 -7.98 15.38 12.69
C ARG A 352 -6.99 14.23 12.55
N ILE A 353 -6.17 14.04 13.56
CA ILE A 353 -5.11 13.04 13.59
C ILE A 353 -5.29 12.21 14.85
N CYS A 354 -5.45 10.89 14.72
CA CYS A 354 -5.56 10.01 15.86
C CYS A 354 -4.21 9.93 16.63
N PRO A 355 -4.19 9.45 17.89
CA PRO A 355 -2.97 9.41 18.70
C PRO A 355 -1.85 8.61 18.03
N ALA A 356 -2.18 7.45 17.47
CA ALA A 356 -1.24 6.60 16.73
C ALA A 356 -0.55 7.36 15.58
N CYS A 357 -1.31 7.92 14.63
CA CYS A 357 -0.74 8.66 13.50
C CYS A 357 -0.05 9.97 13.91
N TRP A 358 -0.45 10.57 15.03
CA TRP A 358 0.24 11.74 15.56
C TRP A 358 1.63 11.37 16.06
N VAL A 359 1.74 10.36 16.92
CA VAL A 359 3.03 9.93 17.47
C VAL A 359 3.95 9.43 16.36
N THR A 360 3.46 8.57 15.47
CA THR A 360 4.33 7.94 14.46
C THR A 360 4.71 8.84 13.29
N PHE A 361 3.96 9.91 13.05
CA PHE A 361 4.14 10.74 11.86
C PHE A 361 3.95 12.23 12.13
N GLY A 362 2.79 12.65 12.61
CA GLY A 362 2.43 14.07 12.68
C GLY A 362 3.35 14.90 13.59
N SER A 363 3.70 14.35 14.76
CA SER A 363 4.39 15.04 15.85
C SER A 363 5.83 15.46 15.50
N HIS A 364 6.46 14.79 14.54
CA HIS A 364 7.85 15.03 14.12
C HIS A 364 7.97 16.04 12.97
N THR A 365 6.89 16.77 12.65
CA THR A 365 6.85 17.68 11.49
C THR A 365 6.76 19.14 11.91
N SER A 366 7.13 20.07 11.02
CA SER A 366 7.09 21.52 11.31
C SER A 366 5.69 22.05 11.57
N LEU A 367 4.64 21.39 11.07
CA LEU A 367 3.25 21.74 11.37
C LEU A 367 2.80 21.31 12.77
N ALA A 368 3.51 20.40 13.44
CA ALA A 368 3.12 19.91 14.76
C ALA A 368 3.05 21.04 15.80
N GLY A 369 3.95 22.02 15.72
CA GLY A 369 3.96 23.21 16.58
C GLY A 369 2.76 24.14 16.36
N ARG A 370 2.12 24.07 15.20
CA ARG A 370 1.02 24.96 14.78
C ARG A 370 -0.37 24.33 14.95
N ALA A 371 -0.44 23.03 15.23
CA ALA A 371 -1.68 22.31 15.43
C ALA A 371 -2.40 22.79 16.71
N PRO A 372 -3.63 23.34 16.61
CA PRO A 372 -4.40 23.77 17.77
C PRO A 372 -4.97 22.59 18.57
N LEU A 373 -5.32 21.49 17.90
CA LEU A 373 -5.77 20.28 18.60
C LEU A 373 -4.54 19.55 19.16
N ARG A 374 -4.46 19.52 20.49
CA ARG A 374 -3.45 18.79 21.24
C ARG A 374 -4.15 17.93 22.26
N ASN A 375 -4.32 16.66 21.93
CA ASN A 375 -5.00 15.72 22.81
C ASN A 375 -6.45 16.12 23.14
N ALA A 376 -7.16 16.71 22.17
CA ALA A 376 -8.51 17.20 22.36
C ALA A 376 -9.53 16.06 22.23
N GLN A 377 -10.52 16.02 23.13
CA GLN A 377 -11.64 15.08 22.99
C GLN A 377 -12.54 15.50 21.84
N ALA A 378 -12.71 14.63 20.86
CA ALA A 378 -13.58 14.87 19.70
C ALA A 378 -14.04 13.54 19.08
N THR A 379 -15.01 13.64 18.17
CA THR A 379 -15.40 12.54 17.29
C THR A 379 -14.98 12.88 15.87
N GLY A 380 -14.40 11.93 15.16
CA GLY A 380 -14.01 12.14 13.77
C GLY A 380 -13.32 10.94 13.16
N ILE A 381 -12.80 11.16 11.95
CA ILE A 381 -11.99 10.20 11.21
C ILE A 381 -10.54 10.69 11.18
N CYS A 382 -9.58 9.77 11.04
CA CYS A 382 -8.19 10.18 10.88
C CYS A 382 -7.98 10.73 9.47
N SER A 383 -7.25 11.83 9.33
CA SER A 383 -6.85 12.34 8.02
C SER A 383 -5.52 11.72 7.59
N LEU A 384 -4.61 11.45 8.53
CA LEU A 384 -3.26 10.95 8.25
C LEU A 384 -3.14 9.43 8.18
N TRP A 385 -4.26 8.71 8.06
CA TRP A 385 -4.19 7.32 7.57
C TRP A 385 -4.00 7.29 6.05
N SER A 386 -4.51 8.29 5.32
CA SER A 386 -4.42 8.41 3.87
C SER A 386 -2.98 8.77 3.44
N PRO A 387 -2.36 7.98 2.53
CA PRO A 387 -1.05 8.31 1.95
C PRO A 387 -1.03 9.68 1.26
N ARG A 388 -2.08 10.01 0.50
CA ARG A 388 -2.23 11.32 -0.15
C ARG A 388 -2.26 12.45 0.86
N MET A 389 -3.03 12.33 1.94
CA MET A 389 -3.07 13.35 2.99
C MET A 389 -1.73 13.50 3.72
N ARG A 390 -0.98 12.41 3.93
CA ARG A 390 0.40 12.47 4.44
C ARG A 390 1.33 13.24 3.48
N ALA A 391 1.23 13.00 2.18
CA ALA A 391 2.01 13.73 1.18
C ALA A 391 1.67 15.23 1.17
N LEU A 392 0.38 15.59 1.22
CA LEU A 392 -0.06 16.99 1.30
C LEU A 392 0.39 17.66 2.61
N TRP A 393 0.34 16.94 3.74
CA TRP A 393 0.87 17.40 5.03
C TRP A 393 2.37 17.72 4.94
N LEU A 394 3.18 16.84 4.36
CA LEU A 394 4.62 17.07 4.18
C LEU A 394 4.91 18.22 3.21
N ARG A 395 4.12 18.36 2.13
CA ARG A 395 4.22 19.52 1.22
C ARG A 395 3.96 20.83 1.95
N ALA A 396 2.96 20.86 2.83
CA ALA A 396 2.68 22.03 3.65
C ALA A 396 3.78 22.31 4.69
N CYS A 397 4.37 21.25 5.29
CA CYS A 397 5.54 21.38 6.17
C CYS A 397 6.75 22.00 5.47
N ALA A 398 6.94 21.69 4.19
CA ALA A 398 8.01 22.22 3.34
C ALA A 398 7.71 23.62 2.75
N GLY A 399 6.54 24.21 3.08
CA GLY A 399 6.11 25.51 2.54
C GLY A 399 5.57 25.46 1.11
N GLY A 400 5.50 24.29 0.49
CA GLY A 400 5.00 24.09 -0.87
C GLY A 400 3.47 24.00 -0.99
N LEU A 401 2.75 24.09 0.13
CA LEU A 401 1.29 24.15 0.17
C LEU A 401 0.85 25.05 1.34
N PRO A 402 0.12 26.15 1.10
CA PRO A 402 -0.38 26.99 2.19
C PRO A 402 -1.30 26.21 3.12
N LEU A 403 -1.14 26.39 4.44
CA LEU A 403 -1.94 25.67 5.44
C LEU A 403 -3.46 25.83 5.23
N PRO A 404 -4.01 27.01 4.91
CA PRO A 404 -5.45 27.12 4.63
C PRO A 404 -5.93 26.25 3.46
N VAL A 405 -5.08 26.05 2.45
CA VAL A 405 -5.38 25.18 1.30
C VAL A 405 -5.40 23.72 1.74
N LEU A 406 -4.43 23.28 2.54
CA LEU A 406 -4.43 21.92 3.12
C LEU A 406 -5.69 21.65 3.95
N LEU A 407 -6.11 22.60 4.78
CA LEU A 407 -7.32 22.47 5.60
C LEU A 407 -8.59 22.46 4.75
N GLY A 408 -8.62 23.21 3.65
CA GLY A 408 -9.70 23.15 2.65
C GLY A 408 -9.83 21.77 2.03
N ILE A 409 -8.71 21.16 1.60
CA ILE A 409 -8.69 19.80 1.03
C ILE A 409 -9.14 18.77 2.08
N ALA A 410 -8.69 18.88 3.33
CA ALA A 410 -9.09 17.96 4.40
C ALA A 410 -10.60 18.05 4.71
N ARG A 411 -11.16 19.27 4.66
CA ARG A 411 -12.60 19.51 4.82
C ARG A 411 -13.39 18.90 3.67
N GLU A 412 -12.99 19.16 2.43
CA GLU A 412 -13.60 18.59 1.23
C GLU A 412 -13.61 17.06 1.28
N ARG A 413 -12.46 16.45 1.63
CA ARG A 413 -12.36 15.00 1.81
C ARG A 413 -13.35 14.46 2.84
N THR A 414 -13.48 15.13 3.99
CA THR A 414 -14.43 14.72 5.04
C THR A 414 -15.88 14.84 4.57
N GLN A 415 -16.19 15.84 3.75
CA GLN A 415 -17.50 16.00 3.15
C GLN A 415 -17.79 14.90 2.12
N VAL A 416 -16.86 14.65 1.19
CA VAL A 416 -17.01 13.58 0.18
C VAL A 416 -17.15 12.22 0.86
N TYR A 417 -16.38 11.95 1.92
CA TYR A 417 -16.53 10.73 2.72
C TYR A 417 -17.97 10.55 3.23
N ALA A 418 -18.54 11.60 3.83
CA ALA A 418 -19.89 11.55 4.39
C ALA A 418 -20.96 11.35 3.30
N GLU A 419 -20.75 11.93 2.11
CA GLU A 419 -21.67 11.81 0.98
C GLU A 419 -21.54 10.49 0.20
N THR A 420 -20.43 9.76 0.35
CA THR A 420 -20.13 8.56 -0.46
C THR A 420 -20.02 7.29 0.39
N ILE A 421 -18.98 7.15 1.20
CA ILE A 421 -18.66 5.91 1.91
C ILE A 421 -19.72 5.57 2.95
N LEU A 422 -20.17 6.55 3.75
CA LEU A 422 -21.24 6.31 4.73
C LEU A 422 -22.56 5.89 4.05
N VAL A 423 -22.87 6.51 2.91
CA VAL A 423 -24.06 6.17 2.12
C VAL A 423 -23.95 4.76 1.53
N ASN A 424 -22.78 4.38 1.02
CA ASN A 424 -22.53 3.03 0.53
C ASN A 424 -22.70 1.98 1.64
N GLY A 425 -22.17 2.24 2.84
CA GLY A 425 -22.37 1.36 4.00
C GLY A 425 -23.85 1.16 4.32
N GLN A 426 -24.65 2.22 4.31
CA GLN A 426 -26.11 2.13 4.50
C GLN A 426 -26.78 1.27 3.42
N ILE A 427 -26.42 1.47 2.14
CA ILE A 427 -26.97 0.68 1.03
C ILE A 427 -26.66 -0.82 1.20
N VAL A 428 -25.44 -1.16 1.62
CA VAL A 428 -25.02 -2.55 1.86
C VAL A 428 -25.79 -3.16 3.03
N GLN A 429 -25.85 -2.46 4.16
CA GLN A 429 -26.57 -2.94 5.35
C GLN A 429 -28.07 -3.15 5.08
N GLU A 430 -28.70 -2.25 4.31
CA GLU A 430 -30.08 -2.43 3.86
C GLU A 430 -30.24 -3.67 2.98
N ALA A 431 -29.35 -3.87 2.00
CA ALA A 431 -29.38 -5.04 1.12
C ALA A 431 -29.17 -6.36 1.89
N GLU A 432 -28.31 -6.37 2.91
CA GLU A 432 -28.11 -7.52 3.79
C GLU A 432 -29.35 -7.83 4.64
N LYS A 433 -29.98 -6.79 5.21
CA LYS A 433 -31.25 -6.94 5.94
C LYS A 433 -32.34 -7.48 5.03
N GLU A 434 -32.49 -6.95 3.81
CA GLU A 434 -33.42 -7.45 2.79
C GLU A 434 -33.16 -8.93 2.47
N ARG A 435 -31.89 -9.31 2.25
CA ARG A 435 -31.50 -10.70 1.98
C ARG A 435 -31.81 -11.62 3.16
N ARG A 436 -31.57 -11.17 4.38
CA ARG A 436 -31.89 -11.92 5.61
C ARG A 436 -33.40 -12.10 5.75
N MET A 437 -34.19 -11.05 5.52
CA MET A 437 -35.65 -11.14 5.51
C MET A 437 -36.18 -12.07 4.41
N ALA A 438 -35.62 -12.01 3.20
CA ALA A 438 -35.99 -12.90 2.10
C ALA A 438 -35.66 -14.36 2.39
N LYS A 439 -34.48 -14.65 2.98
CA LYS A 439 -34.14 -16.01 3.45
C LYS A 439 -35.10 -16.50 4.53
N THR A 440 -35.40 -15.66 5.52
CA THR A 440 -36.35 -15.97 6.58
C THR A 440 -37.75 -16.23 6.01
N GLN A 441 -38.23 -15.40 5.07
CA GLN A 441 -39.53 -15.58 4.41
C GLN A 441 -39.58 -16.83 3.53
N ALA A 442 -38.50 -17.12 2.78
CA ALA A 442 -38.38 -18.36 2.01
C ALA A 442 -38.37 -19.60 2.92
N GLN A 443 -37.71 -19.53 4.07
CA GLN A 443 -37.69 -20.60 5.07
C GLN A 443 -39.07 -20.78 5.73
N PHE A 444 -39.79 -19.69 6.02
CA PHE A 444 -41.18 -19.77 6.45
C PHE A 444 -42.10 -20.34 5.36
N GLY A 445 -41.88 -19.99 4.09
CA GLY A 445 -42.61 -20.54 2.95
C GLY A 445 -42.37 -22.03 2.76
N LEU A 446 -41.11 -22.47 2.82
CA LEU A 446 -40.72 -23.89 2.78
C LEU A 446 -41.28 -24.66 3.98
N ASN A 447 -41.26 -24.09 5.19
CA ASN A 447 -41.90 -24.69 6.36
C ASN A 447 -43.42 -24.81 6.19
N LYS A 448 -44.07 -23.83 5.55
CA LYS A 448 -45.51 -23.87 5.27
C LYS A 448 -45.87 -24.95 4.24
N ILE A 449 -45.03 -25.13 3.21
CA ILE A 449 -45.14 -26.20 2.21
C ILE A 449 -44.86 -27.58 2.85
N ALA A 450 -43.87 -27.67 3.75
CA ALA A 450 -43.60 -28.88 4.51
C ALA A 450 -44.76 -29.23 5.44
N MET A 451 -45.37 -28.26 6.14
CA MET A 451 -46.56 -28.49 6.97
C MET A 451 -47.79 -28.87 6.13
N SER A 452 -47.97 -28.35 4.92
CA SER A 452 -49.05 -28.80 4.04
C SER A 452 -48.84 -30.22 3.53
N ASN A 453 -47.59 -30.66 3.35
CA ASN A 453 -47.27 -32.03 2.96
C ASN A 453 -47.38 -33.02 4.13
N ILE A 454 -47.20 -32.58 5.38
CA ILE A 454 -47.44 -33.40 6.58
C ILE A 454 -48.94 -33.70 6.79
N SER A 455 -49.84 -32.93 6.18
CA SER A 455 -51.29 -33.21 6.17
C SER A 455 -51.70 -34.40 5.28
N LEU A 456 -50.77 -34.95 4.48
CA LEU A 456 -51.02 -36.06 3.55
C LEU A 456 -49.91 -37.11 3.70
N GLY A 457 -49.92 -37.88 4.79
CA GLY A 457 -49.37 -39.25 4.79
C GLY A 457 -48.22 -39.57 5.75
N VAL A 458 -48.57 -40.37 6.78
CA VAL A 458 -47.86 -41.57 7.29
C VAL A 458 -46.50 -41.45 8.02
N SER A 459 -46.61 -41.57 9.35
CA SER A 459 -45.83 -42.30 10.38
C SER A 459 -44.29 -42.21 10.53
N ASN A 460 -43.90 -41.98 11.80
CA ASN A 460 -42.75 -42.50 12.59
C ASN A 460 -41.36 -42.52 11.90
N GLU A 461 -40.36 -41.80 12.39
CA GLU A 461 -39.58 -42.17 13.60
C GLU A 461 -38.92 -40.97 14.32
N ARG A 462 -38.37 -41.26 15.50
CA ARG A 462 -38.29 -40.40 16.70
C ARG A 462 -36.82 -40.24 17.17
N TRP A 463 -36.43 -38.99 17.51
CA TRP A 463 -35.34 -38.51 18.43
C TRP A 463 -33.86 -38.75 18.03
N SER A 464 -32.90 -37.83 18.29
CA SER A 464 -32.68 -37.01 19.50
C SER A 464 -32.03 -35.61 19.28
N ALA A 465 -32.36 -34.69 20.20
CA ALA A 465 -32.09 -33.24 20.33
C ALA A 465 -30.71 -32.89 20.99
N PRO A 466 -30.49 -31.73 21.65
CA PRO A 466 -30.66 -30.29 21.36
C PRO A 466 -29.34 -29.47 21.51
N GLY A 467 -29.33 -28.20 21.09
CA GLY A 467 -28.28 -27.26 21.53
C GLY A 467 -28.42 -25.85 20.95
N VAL A 468 -29.26 -25.02 21.55
CA VAL A 468 -29.35 -23.57 21.32
C VAL A 468 -28.56 -22.86 22.41
N PHE A 469 -27.60 -22.03 22.02
CA PHE A 469 -27.12 -20.79 22.65
C PHE A 469 -26.52 -19.98 21.48
N GLY A 470 -26.73 -18.69 21.25
CA GLY A 470 -27.08 -17.57 22.11
C GLY A 470 -26.22 -16.41 21.60
N THR A 471 -26.83 -15.30 21.22
CA THR A 471 -26.18 -14.11 20.67
C THR A 471 -25.29 -13.38 21.68
N HIS A 472 -24.06 -13.04 21.28
CA HIS A 472 -23.27 -11.89 21.74
C HIS A 472 -22.68 -11.27 20.47
N GLY A 473 -22.95 -10.02 20.10
CA GLY A 473 -22.54 -8.80 20.79
C GLY A 473 -21.27 -8.28 20.09
N SER A 474 -21.37 -7.21 19.29
CA SER A 474 -20.36 -6.71 18.34
C SER A 474 -18.95 -6.43 18.92
N PRO A 475 -17.93 -6.28 18.06
CA PRO A 475 -17.35 -4.94 17.88
C PRO A 475 -17.12 -4.52 16.41
N ILE A 476 -17.96 -3.57 16.04
CA ILE A 476 -18.14 -2.63 14.91
C ILE A 476 -16.89 -2.10 14.12
N GLY A 477 -15.68 -2.65 14.22
CA GLY A 477 -14.49 -2.10 13.51
C GLY A 477 -13.87 -2.96 12.39
N ILE A 478 -14.41 -4.15 12.12
CA ILE A 478 -13.87 -5.11 11.13
C ILE A 478 -14.82 -5.28 9.94
N GLU A 479 -16.04 -4.78 10.08
CA GLU A 479 -17.14 -5.03 9.16
C GLU A 479 -17.17 -4.00 8.03
N ASP A 480 -16.49 -2.85 8.14
CA ASP A 480 -16.68 -1.73 7.21
C ASP A 480 -15.71 -1.73 6.01
N ASP A 481 -14.45 -2.13 6.16
CA ASP A 481 -13.57 -2.45 5.01
C ASP A 481 -14.08 -3.71 4.30
N ARG A 482 -14.57 -4.68 5.09
CA ARG A 482 -15.36 -5.79 4.56
C ARG A 482 -16.65 -5.33 3.91
N GLN A 483 -17.33 -4.28 4.34
CA GLN A 483 -18.52 -3.74 3.67
C GLN A 483 -18.17 -2.93 2.43
N TYR A 484 -17.02 -2.25 2.36
CA TYR A 484 -16.53 -1.61 1.14
C TYR A 484 -16.19 -2.65 0.07
N HIS A 485 -15.44 -3.70 0.45
CA HIS A 485 -15.11 -4.81 -0.45
C HIS A 485 -16.29 -5.78 -0.65
N ALA A 486 -17.18 -5.96 0.32
CA ALA A 486 -18.44 -6.68 0.17
C ALA A 486 -19.47 -5.87 -0.60
N ALA A 487 -19.41 -4.53 -0.64
CA ALA A 487 -20.17 -3.73 -1.59
C ALA A 487 -19.69 -4.03 -3.01
N GLN A 488 -18.37 -4.11 -3.22
CA GLN A 488 -17.78 -4.48 -4.51
C GLN A 488 -18.02 -5.95 -4.90
N ALA A 489 -18.02 -6.88 -3.94
CA ALA A 489 -18.36 -8.28 -4.18
C ALA A 489 -19.87 -8.49 -4.31
N ALA A 490 -20.69 -7.77 -3.55
CA ALA A 490 -22.15 -7.72 -3.69
C ALA A 490 -22.52 -7.08 -5.03
N LEU A 491 -21.80 -6.09 -5.54
CA LEU A 491 -21.96 -5.58 -6.91
C LEU A 491 -21.85 -6.68 -7.97
N ARG A 492 -21.03 -7.72 -7.74
CA ARG A 492 -20.89 -8.89 -8.62
C ARG A 492 -21.94 -9.98 -8.35
N GLN A 493 -22.55 -10.01 -7.16
CA GLN A 493 -23.54 -11.02 -6.74
C GLN A 493 -24.98 -10.49 -6.63
N LEU A 494 -25.20 -9.19 -6.83
CA LEU A 494 -26.50 -8.55 -6.77
C LEU A 494 -27.30 -9.03 -7.99
N PRO A 495 -28.51 -9.60 -7.79
CA PRO A 495 -29.37 -9.89 -8.92
C PRO A 495 -29.61 -8.60 -9.70
N LEU A 496 -29.68 -8.69 -11.03
CA LEU A 496 -29.94 -7.61 -11.99
C LEU A 496 -31.11 -6.67 -11.62
N LYS A 497 -31.96 -7.05 -10.66
CA LYS A 497 -33.12 -6.29 -10.18
C LYS A 497 -32.78 -4.99 -9.42
N ASN A 498 -31.53 -4.77 -8.98
CA ASN A 498 -31.14 -3.53 -8.26
C ASN A 498 -29.98 -2.75 -8.92
N ALA A 499 -29.96 -2.69 -10.26
CA ALA A 499 -28.94 -1.98 -11.05
C ALA A 499 -28.70 -0.51 -10.65
N ARG A 500 -29.71 0.19 -10.11
CA ARG A 500 -29.57 1.58 -9.63
C ARG A 500 -28.71 1.71 -8.37
N ARG A 501 -28.89 0.84 -7.37
CA ARG A 501 -28.07 0.83 -6.15
C ARG A 501 -26.62 0.47 -6.49
N ALA A 502 -26.45 -0.47 -7.41
CA ALA A 502 -25.13 -0.85 -7.92
C ALA A 502 -24.41 0.32 -8.63
N LEU A 503 -25.11 1.02 -9.51
CA LEU A 503 -24.56 2.20 -10.20
C LEU A 503 -24.21 3.32 -9.22
N GLN A 504 -25.07 3.57 -8.22
CA GLN A 504 -24.83 4.58 -7.20
C GLN A 504 -23.59 4.29 -6.35
N ILE A 505 -23.40 3.03 -5.93
CA ILE A 505 -22.18 2.63 -5.21
C ILE A 505 -20.95 2.89 -6.08
N ARG A 506 -20.99 2.54 -7.37
CA ARG A 506 -19.87 2.76 -8.30
C ARG A 506 -19.53 4.25 -8.46
N GLN A 507 -20.54 5.10 -8.67
CA GLN A 507 -20.37 6.55 -8.78
C GLN A 507 -19.80 7.15 -7.48
N ASN A 508 -20.27 6.66 -6.32
CA ASN A 508 -19.76 7.08 -5.03
C ASN A 508 -18.29 6.68 -4.83
N VAL A 509 -17.89 5.48 -5.28
CA VAL A 509 -16.48 5.02 -5.26
C VAL A 509 -15.62 5.87 -6.17
N GLU A 510 -16.06 6.14 -7.40
CA GLU A 510 -15.33 7.03 -8.33
C GLU A 510 -15.13 8.41 -7.70
N ARG A 511 -16.17 8.97 -7.09
CA ARG A 511 -16.10 10.27 -6.41
C ARG A 511 -15.22 10.26 -5.15
N TRP A 512 -15.13 9.15 -4.43
CA TRP A 512 -14.19 9.01 -3.32
C TRP A 512 -12.73 8.94 -3.80
N ASN A 513 -12.49 8.23 -4.89
CA ASN A 513 -11.15 8.09 -5.47
C ASN A 513 -10.58 9.41 -6.03
N THR A 514 -11.39 10.45 -6.25
CA THR A 514 -10.86 11.77 -6.63
C THR A 514 -10.27 12.54 -5.45
N VAL A 515 -10.62 12.18 -4.21
CA VAL A 515 -10.14 12.83 -2.97
C VAL A 515 -9.14 12.00 -2.16
N GLU A 516 -9.01 10.71 -2.45
CA GLU A 516 -7.89 9.83 -2.05
C GLU A 516 -6.80 9.78 -3.11
#